data_AF-A0A060XHT7-F1
#
_entry.id   AF-A0A060XHT7-F1
#
_cell.length_a   1.000
_cell.length_b   1.000
_cell.length_c   1.000
_cell.angle_alpha   90.00
_cell.angle_beta   90.00
_cell.angle_gamma   90.00
#
_symmetry.space_group_name_H-M   'P 1'
#
loop_
_entity.id
_entity.type
_entity.pdbx_description
1 polymer ?
#
loop_
_entity_poly.entity_id
_entity_poly.type
_entity_poly.pdbx_seq_one_letter_code
_entity_poly.pdbx_strand_id
1 'polypeptide(L)'
;MQRELDAITEKEDRQRLRDGLEETKAEGQRELLCNIKFMCELFKLKMIMETVMHNCIVKLLKNGDDGSLEVLCTLLFTIGKDLEEDSQEAEPRMDQHYKQIVVIIKKKRTSPRIRYMLCDAMDLRELNLEKNKDN
;
A
#
# COMPACT_ATOMS: atom_id res chain seq x y z
N MET A 1 9.17 21.29 43.45
CA MET A 1 8.55 20.04 43.93
C MET A 1 7.15 19.82 43.36
N GLN A 2 6.06 20.47 43.82
CA GLN A 2 4.71 20.17 43.30
C GLN A 2 4.56 20.39 41.79
N ARG A 3 5.02 21.54 41.27
CA ARG A 3 5.00 21.83 39.83
C ARG A 3 5.83 20.86 38.97
N GLU A 4 6.86 20.25 39.55
CA GLU A 4 7.70 19.28 38.84
C GLU A 4 7.02 17.92 38.81
N LEU A 5 6.36 17.52 39.90
CA LEU A 5 5.52 16.31 39.94
C LEU A 5 4.35 16.40 38.95
N ASP A 6 3.68 17.55 38.90
CA ASP A 6 2.57 17.80 37.95
C ASP A 6 3.06 17.78 36.48
N ALA A 7 4.26 18.30 36.21
CA ALA A 7 4.85 18.27 34.87
C ALA A 7 5.26 16.85 34.43
N ILE A 8 5.68 15.99 35.37
CA ILE A 8 6.02 14.58 35.11
C ILE A 8 4.75 13.81 34.77
N THR A 9 3.68 13.92 35.57
CA THR A 9 2.40 13.23 35.31
C THR A 9 1.78 13.65 33.99
N GLU A 10 1.77 14.95 33.65
CA GLU A 10 1.28 15.39 32.34
C GLU A 10 2.12 14.83 31.17
N LYS A 11 3.44 14.69 31.34
CA LYS A 11 4.30 14.13 30.31
C LYS A 11 4.04 12.63 30.12
N GLU A 12 3.83 11.91 31.21
CA GLU A 12 3.46 10.48 31.21
C GLU A 12 2.10 10.25 30.54
N ASP A 13 1.08 11.05 30.89
CA ASP A 13 -0.25 10.94 30.28
C ASP A 13 -0.23 11.27 28.78
N ARG A 14 0.52 12.30 28.38
CA ARG A 14 0.75 12.61 26.96
C ARG A 14 1.47 11.48 26.23
N GLN A 15 2.38 10.76 26.89
CA GLN A 15 3.08 9.63 26.29
C GLN A 15 2.14 8.44 26.11
N ARG A 16 1.38 8.07 27.16
CA ARG A 16 0.39 6.98 27.09
C ARG A 16 -0.64 7.20 25.98
N LEU A 17 -1.11 8.43 25.82
CA LEU A 17 -2.05 8.77 24.75
C LEU A 17 -1.43 8.61 23.34
N ARG A 18 -0.15 8.97 23.17
CA ARG A 18 0.57 8.74 21.91
C ARG A 18 0.76 7.25 21.64
N ASP A 19 1.19 6.50 22.63
CA ASP A 19 1.44 5.06 22.50
C ASP A 19 0.13 4.32 22.13
N GLY A 20 -0.98 4.64 22.79
CA GLY A 20 -2.28 4.06 22.47
C GLY A 20 -2.78 4.43 21.06
N LEU A 21 -2.47 5.64 20.58
CA LEU A 21 -2.81 6.04 19.21
C LEU A 21 -1.96 5.28 18.17
N GLU A 22 -0.67 5.11 18.43
CA GLU A 22 0.23 4.34 17.56
C GLU A 22 -0.15 2.86 17.52
N GLU A 23 -0.51 2.27 18.66
CA GLU A 23 -1.00 0.88 18.74
C GLU A 23 -2.29 0.68 17.94
N THR A 24 -3.28 1.54 18.14
CA THR A 24 -4.56 1.50 17.40
C THR A 24 -4.31 1.60 15.89
N LYS A 25 -3.39 2.48 15.47
CA LYS A 25 -3.03 2.63 14.06
C LYS A 25 -2.34 1.38 13.52
N ALA A 26 -1.42 0.79 14.28
CA ALA A 26 -0.71 -0.42 13.89
C ALA A 26 -1.64 -1.64 13.77
N GLU A 27 -2.62 -1.76 14.67
CA GLU A 27 -3.67 -2.78 14.59
C GLU A 27 -4.50 -2.64 13.31
N GLY A 28 -5.01 -1.43 13.02
CA GLY A 28 -5.76 -1.18 11.80
C GLY A 28 -4.95 -1.46 10.52
N GLN A 29 -3.65 -1.16 10.53
CA GLN A 29 -2.77 -1.50 9.39
C GLN A 29 -2.57 -3.00 9.22
N ARG A 30 -2.39 -3.74 10.33
CA ARG A 30 -2.29 -5.20 10.30
C ARG A 30 -3.56 -5.84 9.75
N GLU A 31 -4.71 -5.38 10.21
CA GLU A 31 -6.01 -5.84 9.70
C GLU A 31 -6.16 -5.56 8.20
N LEU A 32 -5.87 -4.33 7.76
CA LEU A 32 -5.93 -3.94 6.35
C LEU A 32 -5.02 -4.82 5.48
N LEU A 33 -3.79 -5.08 5.92
CA LEU A 33 -2.84 -5.94 5.22
C LEU A 33 -3.38 -7.37 5.09
N CYS A 34 -3.89 -7.95 6.17
CA CYS A 34 -4.49 -9.28 6.16
C CYS A 34 -5.69 -9.36 5.21
N ASN A 35 -6.58 -8.35 5.26
CA ASN A 35 -7.74 -8.27 4.38
C ASN A 35 -7.33 -8.18 2.90
N ILE A 36 -6.32 -7.38 2.58
CA ILE A 36 -5.82 -7.26 1.20
C ILE A 36 -5.18 -8.56 0.73
N LYS A 37 -4.37 -9.22 1.57
CA LYS A 37 -3.80 -10.54 1.23
C LYS A 37 -4.90 -11.56 0.97
N PHE A 38 -5.93 -11.59 1.82
CA PHE A 38 -7.08 -12.48 1.62
C PHE A 38 -7.82 -12.19 0.32
N MET A 39 -8.08 -10.90 0.01
CA MET A 39 -8.70 -10.53 -1.27
C MET A 39 -7.82 -10.92 -2.48
N CYS A 40 -6.49 -10.82 -2.37
CA CYS A 40 -5.60 -11.31 -3.42
C CYS A 40 -5.75 -12.82 -3.65
N GLU A 41 -5.87 -13.62 -2.59
CA GLU A 41 -6.13 -15.06 -2.72
C GLU A 41 -7.51 -15.36 -3.33
N LEU A 42 -8.54 -14.60 -2.95
CA LEU A 42 -9.87 -14.71 -3.58
C LEU A 42 -9.84 -14.34 -5.08
N PHE A 43 -9.06 -13.33 -5.44
CA PHE A 43 -8.90 -12.90 -6.83
C PHE A 43 -8.26 -13.99 -7.69
N LYS A 44 -7.21 -14.65 -7.17
CA LYS A 44 -6.57 -15.80 -7.84
C LYS A 44 -7.54 -16.96 -8.08
N LEU A 45 -8.51 -17.13 -7.18
CA LEU A 45 -9.59 -18.13 -7.32
C LEU A 45 -10.75 -17.67 -8.20
N LYS A 46 -10.64 -16.49 -8.85
CA LYS A 46 -11.70 -15.85 -9.65
C LYS A 46 -13.03 -15.69 -8.89
N MET A 47 -12.96 -15.53 -7.56
CA MET A 47 -14.13 -15.34 -6.69
C MET A 47 -14.50 -13.86 -6.54
N ILE A 48 -13.62 -12.95 -6.92
CA ILE A 48 -13.88 -11.51 -6.95
C ILE A 48 -13.41 -10.94 -8.30
N MET A 49 -14.10 -9.90 -8.76
CA MET A 49 -13.83 -9.25 -10.05
C MET A 49 -12.62 -8.31 -9.96
N GLU A 50 -11.93 -8.08 -11.08
CA GLU A 50 -10.78 -7.17 -11.15
C GLU A 50 -11.16 -5.74 -10.77
N THR A 51 -12.40 -5.33 -11.04
CA THR A 51 -12.95 -4.03 -10.65
C THR A 51 -12.85 -3.76 -9.15
N VAL A 52 -13.03 -4.77 -8.31
CA VAL A 52 -12.90 -4.65 -6.85
C VAL A 52 -11.44 -4.37 -6.47
N MET A 53 -10.49 -5.09 -7.08
CA MET A 53 -9.07 -4.91 -6.80
C MET A 53 -8.54 -3.55 -7.29
N HIS A 54 -8.99 -3.08 -8.46
CA HIS A 54 -8.66 -1.74 -8.92
C HIS A 54 -9.20 -0.65 -7.97
N ASN A 55 -10.41 -0.82 -7.41
CA ASN A 55 -10.93 0.11 -6.40
C ASN A 55 -10.06 0.13 -5.14
N CYS A 56 -9.55 -1.03 -4.71
CA CYS A 56 -8.58 -1.10 -3.61
C CYS A 56 -7.31 -0.31 -3.93
N ILE A 57 -6.73 -0.49 -5.11
CA ILE A 57 -5.52 0.26 -5.56
C ILE A 57 -5.77 1.77 -5.51
N VAL A 58 -6.88 2.25 -6.08
CA VAL A 58 -7.23 3.68 -6.08
C VAL A 58 -7.36 4.22 -4.66
N LYS A 59 -7.98 3.46 -3.75
CA LYS A 59 -8.13 3.87 -2.34
C LYS A 59 -6.77 3.97 -1.63
N LEU A 60 -5.88 3.01 -1.84
CA LEU A 60 -4.53 3.01 -1.26
C LEU A 60 -3.68 4.18 -1.79
N LEU A 61 -3.74 4.44 -3.11
CA LEU A 61 -3.06 5.57 -3.76
C LEU A 61 -3.57 6.93 -3.26
N LYS A 62 -4.89 7.06 -3.03
CA LYS A 62 -5.50 8.28 -2.52
C LYS A 62 -5.09 8.60 -1.08
N ASN A 63 -4.95 7.57 -0.23
CA ASN A 63 -4.45 7.75 1.13
C ASN A 63 -3.00 8.24 1.13
N GLY A 64 -2.14 7.58 0.36
CA GLY A 64 -0.76 8.03 0.10
C GLY A 64 0.16 8.09 1.32
N ASP A 65 -0.26 7.57 2.46
CA ASP A 65 0.59 7.36 3.63
C ASP A 65 1.43 6.09 3.47
N ASP A 66 2.54 6.03 4.20
CA ASP A 66 3.50 4.93 4.12
C ASP A 66 2.87 3.54 4.32
N GLY A 67 1.91 3.41 5.23
CA GLY A 67 1.27 2.12 5.49
C GLY A 67 0.33 1.69 4.36
N SER A 68 -0.48 2.62 3.84
CA SER A 68 -1.32 2.33 2.67
C SER A 68 -0.47 1.94 1.45
N LEU A 69 0.67 2.59 1.27
CA LEU A 69 1.57 2.30 0.14
C LEU A 69 2.33 0.98 0.32
N GLU A 70 2.67 0.58 1.55
CA GLU A 70 3.24 -0.75 1.83
C GLU A 70 2.25 -1.87 1.46
N VAL A 71 0.98 -1.69 1.82
CA VAL A 71 -0.10 -2.61 1.45
C VAL A 71 -0.31 -2.64 -0.07
N LEU A 72 -0.25 -1.48 -0.74
CA LEU A 72 -0.31 -1.39 -2.20
C LEU A 72 0.82 -2.18 -2.86
N CYS A 73 2.06 -2.00 -2.42
CA CYS A 73 3.19 -2.75 -2.97
C CYS A 73 2.97 -4.25 -2.82
N THR A 74 2.50 -4.70 -1.65
CA THR A 74 2.17 -6.11 -1.40
C THR A 74 1.14 -6.65 -2.40
N LEU A 75 0.07 -5.89 -2.67
CA LEU A 75 -0.95 -6.25 -3.66
C LEU A 75 -0.33 -6.37 -5.06
N LEU A 76 0.44 -5.37 -5.50
CA LEU A 76 1.08 -5.36 -6.81
C LEU A 76 2.06 -6.52 -6.99
N PHE A 77 2.86 -6.84 -5.97
CA PHE A 77 3.74 -8.01 -6.01
C PHE A 77 3.00 -9.34 -6.08
N THR A 78 1.78 -9.42 -5.53
CA THR A 78 1.05 -10.68 -5.41
C THR A 78 0.19 -10.98 -6.64
N ILE A 79 -0.49 -9.96 -7.18
CA ILE A 79 -1.48 -10.13 -8.26
C ILE A 79 -1.34 -9.07 -9.37
N GLY A 80 -0.28 -8.25 -9.36
CA GLY A 80 -0.13 -7.16 -10.33
C GLY A 80 -0.10 -7.65 -11.78
N LYS A 81 0.55 -8.79 -12.03
CA LYS A 81 0.56 -9.45 -13.35
C LYS A 81 -0.82 -9.97 -13.72
N ASP A 82 -1.49 -10.67 -12.79
CA ASP A 82 -2.82 -11.23 -13.02
C ASP A 82 -3.86 -10.14 -13.32
N LEU A 83 -3.71 -8.95 -12.71
CA LEU A 83 -4.56 -7.79 -12.97
C LEU A 83 -4.32 -7.16 -14.34
N GLU A 84 -3.12 -7.29 -14.93
CA GLU A 84 -2.83 -6.77 -16.28
C GLU A 84 -3.30 -7.73 -17.38
N GLU A 85 -3.30 -9.04 -17.12
CA GLU A 85 -3.64 -10.08 -18.10
C GLU A 85 -5.14 -10.42 -18.16
N ASP A 86 -5.95 -9.96 -17.18
CA ASP A 86 -7.35 -10.37 -17.05
C ASP A 86 -8.27 -9.81 -18.15
N SER A 87 -7.92 -8.65 -18.75
CA SER A 87 -8.73 -7.99 -19.79
C SER A 87 -7.90 -7.12 -20.71
N GLN A 88 -8.31 -6.99 -21.98
CA GLN A 88 -7.71 -6.06 -22.94
C GLN A 88 -7.81 -4.58 -22.49
N GLU A 89 -8.75 -4.24 -21.60
CA GLU A 89 -8.86 -2.90 -21.01
C GLU A 89 -8.10 -2.76 -19.68
N ALA A 90 -7.48 -3.82 -19.17
CA ALA A 90 -6.80 -3.79 -17.88
C ALA A 90 -5.44 -3.09 -17.94
N GLU A 91 -4.70 -3.27 -19.04
CA GLU A 91 -3.42 -2.61 -19.30
C GLU A 91 -3.50 -1.06 -19.18
N PRO A 92 -4.42 -0.34 -19.85
CA PRO A 92 -4.51 1.12 -19.72
C PRO A 92 -4.94 1.58 -18.32
N ARG A 93 -5.72 0.77 -17.58
CA ARG A 93 -6.08 1.06 -16.18
C ARG A 93 -4.88 0.93 -15.26
N MET A 94 -4.08 -0.12 -15.42
CA MET A 94 -2.86 -0.32 -14.65
C MET A 94 -1.82 0.75 -14.94
N ASP A 95 -1.65 1.15 -16.20
CA ASP A 95 -0.82 2.29 -16.60
C ASP A 95 -1.16 3.57 -15.83
N GLN A 96 -2.46 3.84 -15.62
CA GLN A 96 -2.89 5.02 -14.86
C GLN A 96 -2.44 4.94 -13.40
N HIS A 97 -2.54 3.77 -12.76
CA HIS A 97 -2.10 3.56 -11.39
C HIS A 97 -0.59 3.75 -11.26
N TYR A 98 0.20 3.18 -12.17
CA TYR A 98 1.66 3.34 -12.15
C TYR A 98 2.10 4.79 -12.41
N LYS A 99 1.39 5.53 -13.27
CA LYS A 99 1.61 6.98 -13.43
C LYS A 99 1.41 7.74 -12.11
N GLN A 100 0.41 7.37 -11.31
CA GLN A 100 0.21 7.95 -9.98
C GLN A 100 1.33 7.58 -9.02
N ILE A 101 1.81 6.33 -9.05
CA ILE A 101 2.97 5.88 -8.25
C ILE A 101 4.21 6.72 -8.57
N VAL A 102 4.51 6.96 -9.84
CA VAL A 102 5.62 7.83 -10.26
C VAL A 102 5.49 9.24 -9.69
N VAL A 103 4.28 9.81 -9.68
CA VAL A 103 4.03 11.13 -9.09
C VAL A 103 4.30 11.11 -7.58
N ILE A 104 3.89 10.06 -6.87
CA ILE A 104 4.14 9.90 -5.42
C ILE A 104 5.64 9.81 -5.13
N ILE A 105 6.38 8.99 -5.89
CA ILE A 105 7.83 8.86 -5.75
C ILE A 105 8.52 10.21 -5.97
N LYS A 106 8.16 10.92 -7.05
CA LYS A 106 8.75 12.23 -7.40
C LYS A 106 8.46 13.31 -6.36
N LYS A 107 7.28 13.29 -5.74
CA LYS A 107 6.91 14.24 -4.67
C LYS A 107 7.73 14.04 -3.39
N LYS A 108 8.40 12.89 -3.21
CA LYS A 108 9.25 12.55 -2.05
C LYS A 108 8.57 12.79 -0.68
N ARG A 109 7.25 12.63 -0.61
CA ARG A 109 6.45 12.82 0.62
C ARG A 109 6.44 11.59 1.54
N THR A 110 6.81 10.43 1.00
CA THR A 110 6.80 9.12 1.69
C THR A 110 8.20 8.77 2.16
N SER A 111 8.36 7.81 3.07
CA SER A 111 9.69 7.41 3.54
C SER A 111 10.56 6.82 2.41
N PRO A 112 11.91 6.87 2.56
CA PRO A 112 12.82 6.24 1.61
C PRO A 112 12.49 4.76 1.35
N ARG A 113 12.15 3.99 2.39
CA ARG A 113 11.78 2.57 2.28
C ARG A 113 10.60 2.37 1.33
N ILE A 114 9.52 3.14 1.51
CA ILE A 114 8.33 3.04 0.65
C ILE A 114 8.65 3.44 -0.79
N ARG A 115 9.48 4.46 -1.00
CA ARG A 115 9.90 4.82 -2.36
C ARG A 115 10.68 3.70 -3.04
N TYR A 116 11.58 3.03 -2.32
CA TYR A 116 12.29 1.86 -2.86
C TYR A 116 11.32 0.74 -3.20
N MET A 117 10.39 0.38 -2.31
CA MET A 117 9.38 -0.65 -2.58
C MET A 117 8.51 -0.33 -3.80
N LEU A 118 8.15 0.94 -3.99
CA LEU A 118 7.37 1.38 -5.16
C LEU A 118 8.21 1.31 -6.45
N CYS A 119 9.51 1.65 -6.40
CA CYS A 119 10.40 1.43 -7.53
C CYS A 119 10.54 -0.07 -7.84
N ASP A 120 10.74 -0.92 -6.83
CA ASP A 120 10.85 -2.37 -7.00
C ASP A 120 9.57 -2.96 -7.65
N ALA A 121 8.39 -2.45 -7.28
CA ALA A 121 7.12 -2.84 -7.89
C ALA A 121 7.01 -2.41 -9.36
N MET A 122 7.54 -1.24 -9.71
CA MET A 122 7.61 -0.78 -11.10
C MET A 122 8.60 -1.62 -11.92
N ASP A 123 9.77 -1.89 -11.37
CA ASP A 123 10.80 -2.69 -12.03
C ASP A 123 10.29 -4.12 -12.29
N LEU A 124 9.56 -4.71 -11.33
CA LEU A 124 8.94 -6.02 -11.52
C LEU A 124 7.94 -6.03 -12.68
N ARG A 125 7.18 -4.95 -12.86
CA ARG A 125 6.25 -4.82 -13.99
C ARG A 125 6.99 -4.82 -15.32
N GLU A 126 8.02 -3.98 -15.45
CA GLU A 126 8.83 -3.91 -16.69
C GLU A 126 9.42 -5.27 -17.04
N LEU A 127 9.96 -5.99 -16.05
CA LEU A 127 10.47 -7.36 -16.24
C LEU A 127 9.40 -8.35 -16.71
N ASN A 128 8.15 -8.20 -16.26
CA ASN A 128 7.05 -9.05 -16.71
C ASN A 128 6.63 -8.71 -18.15
N LEU A 129 6.65 -7.43 -18.53
CA LEU A 129 6.37 -6.99 -19.90
C LEU A 129 7.45 -7.44 -20.90
N GLU A 130 8.71 -7.51 -20.47
CA GLU A 130 9.81 -8.05 -21.29
C GLU A 130 9.64 -9.55 -21.56
N LYS A 131 9.33 -10.35 -20.52
CA LYS A 131 9.11 -11.80 -20.66
C LYS A 131 7.97 -12.17 -21.61
N ASN A 132 6.95 -11.32 -21.74
CA ASN A 132 5.83 -11.56 -22.62
C ASN A 132 6.14 -11.26 -24.11
N LYS A 133 7.31 -10.66 -24.43
CA LYS A 133 7.76 -10.41 -25.82
C LYS A 133 8.63 -11.52 -26.41
N ASP A 134 9.21 -12.36 -25.55
CA ASP A 134 10.12 -13.45 -25.93
C ASP A 134 9.39 -14.81 -26.11
N ASN A 135 8.06 -14.83 -26.07
CA ASN A 135 7.20 -16.00 -26.24
C ASN A 135 6.18 -15.77 -27.35
#